data_AF-A0A937NNW8-F1
#
_entry.id   AF-A0A937NNW8-F1
#
_cell.length_a   1.000
_cell.length_b   1.000
_cell.length_c   1.000
_cell.angle_alpha   90.00
_cell.angle_beta   90.00
_cell.angle_gamma   90.00
#
_symmetry.space_group_name_H-M   'P 1'
#
loop_
_entity.id
_entity.type
_entity.pdbx_description
1 polymer ?
#
loop_
_entity_poly.entity_id
_entity_poly.type
_entity_poly.pdbx_seq_one_letter_code
_entity_poly.pdbx_strand_id
1 'polypeptide(L)'
;MTEQTESKRKRLVARMLTEFGLPALAFTTSVGIATRNWPASTVTGLAVSGAITGLLRLDRRVLHPRLKKLSRDWVHLGLEMTFSLLEHVLGALVALLVCSRLFGFQVIASVAWMPVAGMVIAFPIIHGTEMALRYFRQLRDAERQEEQLRALATEAELKALKAQIDPHFLFNTLNTIASLIHTNPEQAEATVERLAEMFRYVLNGSERRLVPLEEELAF
;
A
#
# COMPACT_ATOMS: atom_id res chain seq x y z
N MET A 1 13.20 13.36 -16.93
CA MET A 1 13.03 14.04 -15.62
C MET A 1 11.91 15.11 -15.65
N THR A 2 11.73 15.83 -16.76
CA THR A 2 10.68 16.85 -16.98
C THR A 2 9.24 16.34 -16.86
N GLU A 3 8.94 15.16 -17.39
CA GLU A 3 7.58 14.60 -17.46
C GLU A 3 7.01 14.22 -16.07
N GLN A 4 7.87 13.72 -15.17
CA GLN A 4 7.48 13.36 -13.81
C GLN A 4 7.20 14.60 -12.94
N THR A 5 7.94 15.69 -13.18
CA THR A 5 7.74 16.99 -12.52
C THR A 5 6.45 17.65 -12.99
N GLU A 6 6.14 17.55 -14.29
CA GLU A 6 4.89 18.06 -14.86
C GLU A 6 3.67 17.28 -14.36
N SER A 7 3.74 15.95 -14.28
CA SER A 7 2.68 15.11 -13.69
C SER A 7 2.43 15.46 -12.22
N LYS A 8 3.49 15.68 -11.43
CA LYS A 8 3.35 16.12 -10.03
C LYS A 8 2.70 17.50 -9.92
N ARG A 9 3.10 18.46 -10.78
CA ARG A 9 2.52 19.82 -10.79
C ARG A 9 1.03 19.80 -11.17
N LYS A 10 0.65 19.03 -12.20
CA LYS A 10 -0.76 18.84 -12.60
C LYS A 10 -1.60 18.26 -11.46
N ARG A 11 -1.10 17.23 -10.76
CA ARG A 11 -1.78 16.66 -9.59
C ARG A 11 -1.91 17.66 -8.44
N LEU A 12 -0.86 18.43 -8.16
CA LEU A 12 -0.87 19.44 -7.11
C LEU A 12 -1.92 20.54 -7.40
N VAL A 13 -1.95 21.03 -8.64
CA VAL A 13 -2.92 22.05 -9.08
C VAL A 13 -4.34 21.50 -9.04
N ALA A 14 -4.57 20.29 -9.54
CA ALA A 14 -5.88 19.64 -9.47
C ALA A 14 -6.34 19.50 -8.01
N ARG A 15 -5.43 19.08 -7.12
CA ARG A 15 -5.73 18.94 -5.69
C ARG A 15 -6.02 20.27 -5.00
N MET A 16 -5.29 21.33 -5.32
CA MET A 16 -5.56 22.68 -4.84
C MET A 16 -6.92 23.19 -5.33
N LEU A 17 -7.27 22.94 -6.58
CA LEU A 17 -8.57 23.32 -7.14
C LEU A 17 -9.72 22.58 -6.44
N THR A 18 -9.56 21.29 -6.14
CA THR A 18 -10.61 20.50 -5.49
C THR A 18 -10.71 20.75 -3.99
N GLU A 19 -9.58 20.85 -3.27
CA GLU A 19 -9.57 20.99 -1.80
C GLU A 19 -9.83 22.44 -1.34
N PHE A 20 -9.57 23.45 -2.18
CA PHE A 20 -9.67 24.88 -1.80
C PHE A 20 -10.49 25.71 -2.80
N GLY A 21 -10.18 25.61 -4.10
CA GLY A 21 -10.78 26.49 -5.12
C GLY A 21 -12.29 26.35 -5.29
N LEU A 22 -12.76 25.12 -5.52
CA LEU A 22 -14.19 24.82 -5.71
C LEU A 22 -15.03 25.14 -4.47
N PRO A 23 -14.60 24.79 -3.24
CA PRO A 23 -15.32 25.16 -2.03
C PRO A 23 -15.44 26.67 -1.83
N ALA A 24 -14.34 27.40 -2.01
CA ALA A 24 -14.34 28.85 -1.88
C ALA A 24 -15.31 29.49 -2.88
N LEU A 25 -15.28 29.07 -4.15
CA LEU A 25 -16.20 29.59 -5.17
C LEU A 25 -17.67 29.28 -4.86
N ALA A 26 -17.99 28.06 -4.46
CA ALA A 26 -19.36 27.66 -4.10
C ALA A 26 -19.89 28.44 -2.90
N PHE A 27 -19.05 28.70 -1.91
CA PHE A 27 -19.42 29.45 -0.71
C PHE A 27 -19.60 30.94 -1.01
N THR A 28 -18.66 31.56 -1.71
CA THR A 28 -18.67 33.00 -2.03
C THR A 28 -19.87 33.39 -2.91
N THR A 29 -20.20 32.56 -3.91
CA THR A 29 -21.37 32.76 -4.78
C THR A 29 -22.68 32.64 -4.01
N SER A 30 -22.82 31.63 -3.16
CA SER A 30 -24.05 31.42 -2.41
C SER A 30 -24.32 32.48 -1.34
N VAL A 31 -23.30 32.82 -0.53
CA VAL A 31 -23.42 33.89 0.47
C VAL A 31 -23.59 35.25 -0.23
N GLY A 32 -22.92 35.47 -1.37
CA GLY A 32 -23.06 36.70 -2.17
C GLY A 32 -24.48 36.89 -2.70
N ILE A 33 -25.10 35.82 -3.22
CA ILE A 33 -26.50 35.83 -3.68
C ILE A 33 -27.46 36.08 -2.50
N ALA A 34 -27.24 35.39 -1.37
CA ALA A 34 -28.13 35.47 -0.22
C ALA A 34 -28.10 36.84 0.49
N THR A 35 -26.93 37.50 0.52
CA THR A 35 -26.71 38.73 1.30
C THR A 35 -26.66 39.98 0.44
N ARG A 36 -26.58 39.83 -0.90
CA ARG A 36 -26.25 40.90 -1.86
C ARG A 36 -24.96 41.68 -1.54
N ASN A 37 -24.11 41.15 -0.65
CA ASN A 37 -22.88 41.79 -0.20
C ASN A 37 -21.65 41.00 -0.67
N TRP A 38 -21.31 41.20 -1.95
CA TRP A 38 -20.21 40.50 -2.63
C TRP A 38 -18.82 40.70 -2.02
N PRO A 39 -18.43 41.91 -1.57
CA PRO A 39 -17.12 42.09 -0.92
C PRO A 39 -16.98 41.28 0.37
N ALA A 40 -18.02 41.26 1.21
CA ALA A 40 -17.95 40.50 2.46
C ALA A 40 -18.08 38.98 2.23
N SER A 41 -18.87 38.54 1.24
CA SER A 41 -19.01 37.11 0.92
C SER A 41 -17.72 36.51 0.37
N THR A 42 -16.96 37.27 -0.43
CA THR A 42 -15.67 36.84 -0.99
C THR A 42 -14.60 36.66 0.10
N VAL A 43 -14.47 37.64 1.00
CA VAL A 43 -13.54 37.57 2.13
C VAL A 43 -13.86 36.41 3.07
N THR A 44 -15.14 36.22 3.41
CA THR A 44 -15.56 35.13 4.31
C THR A 44 -15.40 33.74 3.68
N GLY A 45 -15.71 33.58 2.39
CA GLY A 45 -15.51 32.29 1.71
C GLY A 45 -14.05 31.89 1.56
N LEU A 46 -13.15 32.84 1.31
CA LEU A 46 -11.71 32.58 1.30
C LEU A 46 -11.18 32.20 2.70
N ALA A 47 -11.65 32.90 3.74
CA ALA A 47 -11.25 32.61 5.12
C ALA A 47 -11.71 31.23 5.58
N VAL A 48 -12.98 30.86 5.32
CA VAL A 48 -13.55 29.54 5.67
C VAL A 48 -12.84 28.43 4.91
N SER A 49 -12.64 28.58 3.60
CA SER A 49 -11.93 27.58 2.80
C SER A 49 -10.48 27.40 3.27
N GLY A 50 -9.80 28.50 3.61
CA GLY A 50 -8.44 28.47 4.17
C GLY A 50 -8.37 27.74 5.51
N ALA A 51 -9.34 27.97 6.40
CA ALA A 51 -9.42 27.29 7.69
C ALA A 51 -9.65 25.78 7.52
N ILE A 52 -10.57 25.37 6.63
CA ILE A 52 -10.85 23.96 6.34
C ILE A 52 -9.61 23.27 5.78
N THR A 53 -8.97 23.84 4.75
CA THR A 53 -7.75 23.25 4.18
C THR A 53 -6.59 23.24 5.19
N GLY A 54 -6.51 24.24 6.06
CA GLY A 54 -5.54 24.30 7.16
C GLY A 54 -5.71 23.15 8.15
N LEU A 55 -6.94 22.90 8.61
CA LEU A 55 -7.27 21.77 9.49
C LEU A 55 -6.91 20.43 8.84
N LEU A 56 -7.32 20.20 7.60
CA LEU A 56 -7.04 18.95 6.87
C LEU A 56 -5.53 18.71 6.70
N ARG A 57 -4.74 19.78 6.51
CA ARG A 57 -3.27 19.67 6.44
C ARG A 57 -2.64 19.38 7.80
N LEU A 58 -3.20 19.93 8.87
CA LEU A 58 -2.73 19.70 10.23
C LEU A 58 -3.04 18.25 10.66
N ASP A 59 -4.24 17.78 10.41
CA ASP A 59 -4.65 16.38 10.61
C ASP A 59 -3.69 15.40 9.90
N ARG A 60 -3.50 15.59 8.59
CA ARG A 60 -2.59 14.76 7.78
C ARG A 60 -1.14 14.77 8.28
N ARG A 61 -0.67 15.89 8.86
CA ARG A 61 0.72 16.00 9.36
C ARG A 61 0.89 15.43 10.76
N VAL A 62 -0.10 15.57 11.64
CA VAL A 62 0.06 15.33 13.08
C VAL A 62 -0.71 14.11 13.55
N LEU A 63 -1.98 13.97 13.16
CA LEU A 63 -2.85 12.89 13.64
C LEU A 63 -2.64 11.60 12.85
N HIS A 64 -2.67 11.67 11.52
CA HIS A 64 -2.55 10.52 10.63
C HIS A 64 -1.30 9.62 10.90
N PRO A 65 -0.07 10.15 11.11
CA PRO A 65 1.09 9.30 11.38
C PRO A 65 1.09 8.69 12.79
N ARG A 66 0.44 9.31 13.77
CA ARG A 66 0.31 8.77 15.13
C ARG A 66 -0.75 7.68 15.19
N LEU A 67 -1.84 7.86 14.44
CA LEU A 67 -2.89 6.88 14.29
C LEU A 67 -2.37 5.61 13.64
N LYS A 68 -1.58 5.70 12.56
CA LYS A 68 -1.01 4.55 11.82
C LYS A 68 -0.25 3.50 12.68
N LYS A 69 0.12 3.81 13.92
CA LYS A 69 0.84 2.89 14.83
C LYS A 69 -0.06 2.01 15.70
N LEU A 70 -1.38 2.25 15.75
CA LEU A 70 -2.22 1.79 16.89
C LEU A 70 -3.21 0.63 16.61
N SER A 71 -3.41 0.15 15.38
CA SER A 71 -4.49 -0.82 15.07
C SER A 71 -4.29 -1.63 13.77
N ARG A 72 -5.11 -2.68 13.58
CA ARG A 72 -5.23 -3.42 12.31
C ARG A 72 -5.66 -2.49 11.17
N ASP A 73 -5.12 -2.68 9.97
CA ASP A 73 -5.27 -1.76 8.81
C ASP A 73 -6.73 -1.35 8.50
N TRP A 74 -7.70 -2.25 8.68
CA TRP A 74 -9.13 -1.95 8.48
C TRP A 74 -9.74 -1.06 9.57
N VAL A 75 -9.30 -1.20 10.83
CA VAL A 75 -9.75 -0.36 11.95
C VAL A 75 -9.19 1.06 11.81
N HIS A 76 -7.95 1.19 11.33
CA HIS A 76 -7.38 2.49 10.96
C HIS A 76 -8.18 3.17 9.87
N LEU A 77 -8.51 2.44 8.81
CA LEU A 77 -9.30 2.97 7.71
C LEU A 77 -10.65 3.50 8.21
N GLY A 78 -11.34 2.73 9.05
CA GLY A 78 -12.62 3.14 9.66
C GLY A 78 -12.48 4.36 10.57
N LEU A 79 -11.41 4.43 11.38
CA LEU A 79 -11.19 5.55 12.28
C LEU A 79 -10.82 6.84 11.52
N GLU A 80 -10.00 6.75 10.48
CA GLU A 80 -9.68 7.89 9.62
C GLU A 80 -10.91 8.38 8.84
N MET A 81 -11.78 7.47 8.39
CA MET A 81 -13.04 7.85 7.73
C MET A 81 -14.00 8.56 8.69
N THR A 82 -14.15 8.07 9.91
CA THR A 82 -15.03 8.69 10.91
C THR A 82 -14.50 10.04 11.37
N PHE A 83 -13.19 10.17 11.58
CA PHE A 83 -12.57 11.45 11.94
C PHE A 83 -12.69 12.48 10.82
N SER A 84 -12.39 12.10 9.58
CA SER A 84 -12.55 12.97 8.41
C SER A 84 -14.00 13.46 8.26
N LEU A 85 -14.98 12.58 8.46
CA LEU A 85 -16.40 12.95 8.39
C LEU A 85 -16.78 13.94 9.51
N LEU A 86 -16.28 13.70 10.73
CA LEU A 86 -16.50 14.59 11.87
C LEU A 86 -15.93 15.99 11.63
N GLU A 87 -14.70 16.09 11.10
CA GLU A 87 -14.09 17.39 10.77
C GLU A 87 -14.90 18.18 9.75
N HIS A 88 -15.43 17.51 8.71
CA HIS A 88 -16.23 18.17 7.68
C HIS A 88 -17.59 18.64 8.21
N VAL A 89 -18.25 17.81 9.02
CA VAL A 89 -19.53 18.19 9.67
C VAL A 89 -19.30 19.37 10.62
N LEU A 90 -18.25 19.33 11.44
CA LEU A 90 -17.92 20.41 12.36
C LEU A 90 -17.57 21.70 11.60
N GLY A 91 -16.76 21.61 10.55
CA GLY A 91 -16.41 22.76 9.71
C GLY A 91 -17.62 23.40 9.03
N ALA A 92 -18.56 22.58 8.53
CA ALA A 92 -19.81 23.04 7.95
C ALA A 92 -20.70 23.78 8.96
N LEU A 93 -20.84 23.22 10.19
CA LEU A 93 -21.61 23.85 11.27
C LEU A 93 -21.00 25.19 11.70
N VAL A 94 -19.68 25.26 11.86
CA VAL A 94 -18.97 26.49 12.22
C VAL A 94 -19.13 27.54 11.11
N ALA A 95 -18.97 27.15 9.85
CA ALA A 95 -19.15 28.07 8.71
C ALA A 95 -20.56 28.67 8.65
N LEU A 96 -21.59 27.84 8.86
CA LEU A 96 -22.98 28.31 8.94
C LEU A 96 -23.21 29.27 10.10
N LEU A 97 -22.67 28.96 11.28
CA LEU A 97 -22.83 29.78 12.47
C LEU A 97 -22.14 31.14 12.30
N VAL A 98 -20.92 31.17 11.78
CA VAL A 98 -20.17 32.40 11.49
C VAL A 98 -20.90 33.25 10.46
N CYS A 99 -21.35 32.67 9.35
CA CYS A 99 -22.10 33.41 8.33
C CYS A 99 -23.43 33.95 8.86
N SER A 100 -24.17 33.17 9.65
CA SER A 100 -25.42 33.64 10.27
C SER A 100 -25.20 34.89 11.13
N ARG A 101 -24.08 34.93 11.88
CA ARG A 101 -23.75 36.04 12.78
C ARG A 101 -23.19 37.27 12.08
N LEU A 102 -22.39 37.08 11.04
CA LEU A 102 -21.78 38.19 10.30
C LEU A 102 -22.79 38.90 9.39
N PHE A 103 -23.74 38.16 8.82
CA PHE A 103 -24.63 38.68 7.78
C PHE A 103 -26.09 38.78 8.23
N GLY A 104 -26.43 38.33 9.44
CA GLY A 104 -27.76 38.50 10.02
C GLY A 104 -28.88 37.71 9.33
N PHE A 105 -28.57 36.69 8.52
CA PHE A 105 -29.58 35.89 7.84
C PHE A 105 -30.05 34.70 8.69
N GLN A 106 -31.34 34.35 8.54
CA GLN A 106 -31.91 33.13 9.10
C GLN A 106 -31.46 31.94 8.24
N VAL A 107 -30.57 31.09 8.79
CA VAL A 107 -29.90 30.01 8.05
C VAL A 107 -30.87 29.10 7.30
N ILE A 108 -31.93 28.65 7.97
CA ILE A 108 -32.90 27.68 7.44
C ILE A 108 -33.77 28.29 6.32
N ALA A 109 -34.05 29.58 6.38
CA ALA A 109 -34.88 30.28 5.40
C ALA A 109 -34.09 30.80 4.18
N SER A 110 -32.76 30.76 4.23
CA SER A 110 -31.87 31.30 3.19
C SER A 110 -31.35 30.22 2.24
N VAL A 111 -31.08 30.54 0.98
CA VAL A 111 -30.44 29.59 0.02
C VAL A 111 -28.97 29.29 0.40
N ALA A 112 -28.41 30.00 1.39
CA ALA A 112 -27.02 29.89 1.82
C ALA A 112 -26.65 28.52 2.42
N TRP A 113 -27.62 27.68 2.81
CA TRP A 113 -27.34 26.33 3.31
C TRP A 113 -27.07 25.31 2.19
N MET A 114 -27.52 25.55 0.95
CA MET A 114 -27.39 24.59 -0.16
C MET A 114 -25.94 24.17 -0.50
N PRO A 115 -24.95 25.08 -0.59
CA PRO A 115 -23.56 24.69 -0.85
C PRO A 115 -22.94 23.98 0.34
N VAL A 116 -23.34 24.34 1.56
CA VAL A 116 -22.87 23.67 2.78
C VAL A 116 -23.37 22.24 2.80
N ALA A 117 -24.64 21.99 2.47
CA ALA A 117 -25.17 20.64 2.28
C ALA A 117 -24.42 19.88 1.18
N GLY A 118 -24.12 20.54 0.06
CA GLY A 118 -23.30 19.97 -1.02
C GLY A 118 -21.88 19.56 -0.55
N MET A 119 -21.21 20.40 0.26
CA MET A 119 -19.89 20.08 0.81
C MET A 119 -19.93 18.89 1.76
N VAL A 120 -20.93 18.84 2.65
CA VAL A 120 -21.09 17.75 3.62
C VAL A 120 -21.31 16.40 2.93
N ILE A 121 -21.88 16.38 1.72
CA ILE A 121 -22.08 15.15 0.94
C ILE A 121 -20.86 14.84 0.05
N ALA A 122 -20.38 15.83 -0.71
CA ALA A 122 -19.35 15.60 -1.73
C ALA A 122 -17.98 15.27 -1.14
N PHE A 123 -17.57 15.95 -0.05
CA PHE A 123 -16.24 15.76 0.52
C PHE A 123 -16.00 14.37 1.10
N PRO A 124 -16.91 13.78 1.90
CA PRO A 124 -16.76 12.41 2.36
C PRO A 124 -16.71 11.39 1.23
N ILE A 125 -17.44 11.61 0.13
CA ILE A 125 -17.39 10.74 -1.06
C ILE A 125 -16.00 10.81 -1.72
N ILE A 126 -15.49 12.02 -1.96
CA ILE A 126 -14.16 12.22 -2.58
C ILE A 126 -13.05 11.64 -1.70
N HIS A 127 -13.06 11.94 -0.41
CA HIS A 127 -12.04 11.43 0.51
C HIS A 127 -12.18 9.92 0.74
N GLY A 128 -13.40 9.40 0.85
CA GLY A 128 -13.68 7.98 1.00
C GLY A 128 -13.21 7.17 -0.21
N THR A 129 -13.45 7.68 -1.43
CA THR A 129 -12.94 7.04 -2.65
C THR A 129 -11.42 7.10 -2.76
N GLU A 130 -10.78 8.22 -2.43
CA GLU A 130 -9.31 8.31 -2.37
C GLU A 130 -8.74 7.28 -1.39
N MET A 131 -9.34 7.20 -0.20
CA MET A 131 -8.94 6.29 0.87
C MET A 131 -9.06 4.82 0.44
N ALA A 132 -10.22 4.43 -0.11
CA ALA A 132 -10.45 3.08 -0.61
C ALA A 132 -9.43 2.69 -1.70
N LEU A 133 -9.18 3.59 -2.65
CA LEU A 133 -8.19 3.35 -3.71
C LEU A 133 -6.76 3.20 -3.17
N ARG A 134 -6.39 3.91 -2.10
CA ARG A 134 -5.08 3.71 -1.45
C ARG A 134 -5.01 2.35 -0.77
N TYR A 135 -6.07 1.97 -0.07
CA TYR A 135 -6.15 0.69 0.62
C TYR A 135 -6.04 -0.50 -0.35
N PHE A 136 -6.80 -0.50 -1.45
CA PHE A 136 -6.70 -1.54 -2.47
C PHE A 136 -5.33 -1.62 -3.15
N ARG A 137 -4.64 -0.48 -3.31
CA ARG A 137 -3.28 -0.46 -3.84
C ARG A 137 -2.29 -1.10 -2.87
N GLN A 138 -2.40 -0.78 -1.58
CA GLN A 138 -1.55 -1.37 -0.55
C GLN A 138 -1.73 -2.90 -0.47
N LEU A 139 -2.96 -3.38 -0.54
CA LEU A 139 -3.24 -4.83 -0.61
C LEU A 139 -2.56 -5.48 -1.82
N ARG A 140 -2.76 -4.93 -3.01
CA ARG A 140 -2.16 -5.47 -4.24
C ARG A 140 -0.64 -5.45 -4.22
N ASP A 141 -0.04 -4.41 -3.66
CA ASP A 141 1.41 -4.31 -3.56
C ASP A 141 1.96 -5.31 -2.53
N ALA A 142 1.22 -5.56 -1.43
CA ALA A 142 1.56 -6.59 -0.47
C ALA A 142 1.45 -8.01 -1.06
N GLU A 143 0.38 -8.32 -1.79
CA GLU A 143 0.20 -9.59 -2.51
C GLU A 143 1.37 -9.85 -3.48
N ARG A 144 1.75 -8.84 -4.27
CA ARG A 144 2.89 -8.96 -5.20
C ARG A 144 4.21 -9.18 -4.48
N GLN A 145 4.44 -8.50 -3.35
CA GLN A 145 5.64 -8.70 -2.55
C GLN A 145 5.69 -10.13 -1.98
N GLU A 146 4.56 -10.64 -1.53
CA GLU A 146 4.47 -12.02 -1.05
C GLU A 146 4.77 -13.03 -2.17
N GLU A 147 4.18 -12.85 -3.35
CA GLU A 147 4.47 -13.69 -4.53
C GLU A 147 5.96 -13.66 -4.91
N GLN A 148 6.57 -12.47 -4.91
CA GLN A 148 8.00 -12.32 -5.19
C GLN A 148 8.87 -13.03 -4.16
N LEU A 149 8.55 -12.90 -2.87
CA LEU A 149 9.27 -13.57 -1.80
C LEU A 149 9.12 -15.09 -1.90
N ARG A 150 7.93 -15.60 -2.22
CA ARG A 150 7.70 -17.04 -2.46
C ARG A 150 8.53 -17.54 -3.64
N ALA A 151 8.55 -16.80 -4.76
CA ALA A 151 9.35 -17.16 -5.92
C ALA A 151 10.85 -17.21 -5.60
N LEU A 152 11.37 -16.21 -4.88
CA LEU A 152 12.76 -16.19 -4.42
C LEU A 152 13.08 -17.33 -3.46
N ALA A 153 12.14 -17.68 -2.56
CA ALA A 153 12.31 -18.81 -1.65
C ALA A 153 12.38 -20.14 -2.43
N THR A 154 11.47 -20.37 -3.38
CA THR A 154 11.50 -21.56 -4.25
C THR A 154 12.78 -21.62 -5.10
N GLU A 155 13.24 -20.49 -5.63
CA GLU A 155 14.51 -20.44 -6.36
C GLU A 155 15.70 -20.78 -5.46
N ALA A 156 15.71 -20.27 -4.22
CA ALA A 156 16.75 -20.57 -3.24
C ALA A 156 16.74 -22.05 -2.82
N GLU A 157 15.56 -22.64 -2.59
CA GLU A 157 15.41 -24.08 -2.32
C GLU A 157 15.91 -24.92 -3.49
N LEU A 158 15.55 -24.57 -4.72
CA LEU A 158 16.01 -25.27 -5.92
C LEU A 158 17.54 -25.14 -6.10
N LYS A 159 18.11 -23.98 -5.81
CA LYS A 159 19.56 -23.77 -5.84
C LYS A 159 20.26 -24.58 -4.75
N ALA A 160 19.71 -24.64 -3.55
CA ALA A 160 20.23 -25.45 -2.46
C ALA A 160 20.17 -26.94 -2.79
N LEU A 161 19.07 -27.42 -3.38
CA LEU A 161 18.93 -28.80 -3.83
C LEU A 161 19.95 -29.14 -4.93
N LYS A 162 20.14 -28.25 -5.92
CA LYS A 162 21.17 -28.42 -6.95
C LYS A 162 22.59 -28.43 -6.37
N ALA A 163 22.86 -27.62 -5.35
CA ALA A 163 24.18 -27.57 -4.73
C ALA A 163 24.54 -28.84 -3.95
N GLN A 164 23.55 -29.67 -3.55
CA GLN A 164 23.81 -30.98 -2.93
C GLN A 164 24.40 -31.99 -3.92
N ILE A 165 24.35 -31.73 -5.23
CA ILE A 165 24.92 -32.59 -6.27
C ILE A 165 26.08 -31.85 -6.92
N ASP A 166 27.32 -32.34 -6.78
CA ASP A 166 28.45 -31.83 -7.56
C ASP A 166 28.36 -32.37 -8.99
N PRO A 167 28.05 -31.53 -10.01
CA PRO A 167 27.88 -32.01 -11.38
C PRO A 167 29.17 -32.60 -11.93
N HIS A 168 30.31 -32.07 -11.50
CA HIS A 168 31.63 -32.53 -11.93
C HIS A 168 31.93 -33.95 -11.44
N PHE A 169 31.64 -34.25 -10.18
CA PHE A 169 31.70 -35.60 -9.63
C PHE A 169 30.80 -36.54 -10.41
N LEU A 170 29.55 -36.15 -10.69
CA LEU A 170 28.64 -37.00 -11.46
C LEU A 170 29.19 -37.33 -12.86
N PHE A 171 29.65 -36.32 -13.61
CA PHE A 171 30.25 -36.55 -14.93
C PHE A 171 31.52 -37.40 -14.87
N ASN A 172 32.38 -37.16 -13.88
CA ASN A 172 33.60 -37.95 -13.72
C ASN A 172 33.30 -39.40 -13.38
N THR A 173 32.39 -39.65 -12.44
CA THR A 173 32.00 -41.01 -12.07
C THR A 173 31.36 -41.74 -13.24
N LEU A 174 30.50 -41.08 -14.03
CA LEU A 174 29.93 -41.66 -15.26
C LEU A 174 31.01 -42.00 -16.30
N ASN A 175 31.98 -41.11 -16.52
CA ASN A 175 33.10 -41.37 -17.43
C ASN A 175 33.98 -42.53 -16.96
N THR A 176 34.26 -42.63 -15.66
CA THR A 176 34.98 -43.75 -15.06
C THR A 176 34.21 -45.05 -15.27
N ILE A 177 32.91 -45.08 -14.99
CA ILE A 177 32.06 -46.25 -15.24
C ILE A 177 32.10 -46.64 -16.73
N ALA A 178 31.97 -45.67 -17.65
CA ALA A 178 32.03 -45.94 -19.09
C ALA A 178 33.36 -46.58 -19.53
N SER A 179 34.48 -46.14 -18.94
CA SER A 179 35.80 -46.75 -19.19
C SER A 179 35.92 -48.15 -18.57
N LEU A 180 35.36 -48.36 -17.38
CA LEU A 180 35.36 -49.65 -16.69
C LEU A 180 34.50 -50.70 -17.40
N ILE A 181 33.39 -50.33 -18.05
CA ILE A 181 32.54 -51.28 -18.79
C ILE A 181 33.37 -52.09 -19.82
N HIS A 182 34.34 -51.46 -20.47
CA HIS A 182 35.19 -52.13 -21.47
C HIS A 182 36.42 -52.83 -20.88
N THR A 183 36.91 -52.36 -19.73
CA THR A 183 38.21 -52.79 -19.17
C THR A 183 38.08 -53.71 -17.96
N ASN A 184 37.08 -53.49 -17.11
CA ASN A 184 36.77 -54.28 -15.92
C ASN A 184 35.26 -54.21 -15.60
N PRO A 185 34.42 -55.06 -16.23
CA PRO A 185 32.97 -55.01 -16.10
C PRO A 185 32.46 -55.20 -14.67
N GLU A 186 33.05 -56.11 -13.88
CA GLU A 186 32.65 -56.34 -12.47
C GLU A 186 32.86 -55.08 -11.62
N GLN A 187 33.97 -54.36 -11.84
CA GLN A 187 34.23 -53.11 -11.12
C GLN A 187 33.31 -51.98 -11.59
N ALA A 188 32.90 -51.98 -12.85
CA ALA A 188 31.89 -51.03 -13.36
C ALA A 188 30.56 -51.23 -12.63
N GLU A 189 30.10 -52.49 -12.49
CA GLU A 189 28.86 -52.85 -11.80
C GLU A 189 28.88 -52.42 -10.33
N ALA A 190 29.93 -52.77 -9.58
CA ALA A 190 30.08 -52.34 -8.19
C ALA A 190 30.14 -50.81 -8.01
N THR A 191 30.70 -50.08 -8.98
CA THR A 191 30.77 -48.61 -8.95
C THR A 191 29.40 -47.97 -9.21
N VAL A 192 28.59 -48.56 -10.09
CA VAL A 192 27.20 -48.14 -10.32
C VAL A 192 26.36 -48.35 -9.07
N GLU A 193 26.48 -49.49 -8.39
CA GLU A 193 25.75 -49.76 -7.15
C GLU A 193 26.09 -48.74 -6.04
N ARG A 194 27.38 -48.46 -5.83
CA ARG A 194 27.82 -47.43 -4.86
C ARG A 194 27.30 -46.03 -5.22
N LEU A 195 27.31 -45.68 -6.50
CA LEU A 195 26.76 -44.40 -6.95
C LEU A 195 25.26 -44.30 -6.65
N ALA A 196 24.49 -45.36 -6.90
CA ALA A 196 23.07 -45.42 -6.59
C ALA A 196 22.81 -45.31 -5.08
N GLU A 197 23.63 -45.95 -4.25
CA GLU A 197 23.52 -45.89 -2.80
C GLU A 197 23.82 -44.49 -2.24
N MET A 198 24.88 -43.84 -2.74
CA MET A 198 25.22 -42.45 -2.40
C MET A 198 24.09 -41.48 -2.77
N PHE A 199 23.51 -41.59 -3.97
CA PHE A 199 22.38 -40.73 -4.37
C PHE A 199 21.14 -40.96 -3.51
N ARG A 200 20.86 -42.22 -3.17
CA ARG A 200 19.76 -42.56 -2.26
C ARG A 200 19.97 -41.93 -0.88
N TYR A 201 21.21 -41.90 -0.39
CA TYR A 201 21.56 -41.24 0.88
C TYR A 201 21.43 -39.71 0.80
N VAL A 202 21.94 -39.06 -0.26
CA VAL A 202 21.83 -37.60 -0.44
C VAL A 202 20.36 -37.17 -0.54
N LEU A 203 19.53 -37.91 -1.29
CA LEU A 203 18.11 -37.59 -1.46
C LEU A 203 17.29 -37.85 -0.19
N ASN A 204 17.52 -38.97 0.51
CA ASN A 204 16.78 -39.32 1.73
C ASN A 204 17.29 -38.60 2.99
N GLY A 205 18.58 -38.24 3.02
CA GLY A 205 19.23 -37.54 4.13
C GLY A 205 18.81 -36.08 4.26
N SER A 206 18.26 -35.48 3.20
CA SER A 206 17.76 -34.10 3.21
C SER A 206 16.61 -33.86 4.21
N GLU A 207 15.91 -34.91 4.68
CA GLU A 207 14.92 -34.83 5.76
C GLU A 207 15.52 -35.02 7.19
N ARG A 208 16.73 -35.58 7.33
CA ARG A 208 17.35 -35.86 8.63
C ARG A 208 18.43 -34.83 8.94
N ARG A 209 18.13 -33.90 9.86
CA ARG A 209 19.02 -32.80 10.28
C ARG A 209 20.34 -33.24 10.92
N LEU A 210 20.44 -34.49 11.39
CA LEU A 210 21.62 -35.09 12.01
C LEU A 210 21.62 -36.59 11.68
N VAL A 211 22.75 -37.10 11.19
CA VAL A 211 23.00 -38.54 11.02
C VAL A 211 24.02 -38.95 12.10
N PRO A 212 23.77 -40.03 12.86
CA PRO A 212 24.74 -40.52 13.84
C PRO A 212 26.07 -40.87 13.16
N LEU A 213 27.20 -40.55 13.81
CA LEU A 213 28.55 -40.85 13.31
C LEU A 213 28.74 -42.36 13.01
N GLU A 214 27.97 -43.20 13.70
CA GLU A 214 27.91 -44.66 13.54
C GLU A 214 27.39 -45.07 12.15
N GLU A 215 26.43 -44.33 11.59
CA GLU A 215 25.90 -44.55 10.23
C GLU A 215 26.89 -44.05 9.16
N GLU A 216 27.65 -42.99 9.43
CA GLU A 216 28.70 -42.50 8.50
C GLU A 216 29.90 -43.44 8.40
N LEU A 217 30.27 -44.10 9.50
CA LEU A 217 31.44 -45.01 9.56
C LEU A 217 31.17 -46.42 8.99
N ALA A 218 29.91 -46.76 8.72
CA ALA A 218 29.50 -48.06 8.18
C ALA A 218 29.46 -48.10 6.64
N PHE A 219 29.71 -46.96 5.98
CA PHE A 219 29.78 -46.78 4.52
C PHE A 219 31.23 -46.84 4.00
#